data_AF-A0A1Q6QVJ0-F1
#
_entry.id   AF-A0A1Q6QVJ0-F1
#
_cell.length_a   1.000
_cell.length_b   1.000
_cell.length_c   1.000
_cell.angle_alpha   90.00
_cell.angle_beta   90.00
_cell.angle_gamma   90.00
#
_symmetry.space_group_name_H-M   'P 1'
#
loop_
_entity.id
_entity.type
_entity.pdbx_description
1 polymer ?
#
loop_
_entity_poly.entity_id
_entity_poly.type
_entity_poly.pdbx_seq_one_letter_code
_entity_poly.pdbx_strand_id
1 'polypeptide(L)'
;MKEKIDNEFKPRTWLLGILIFIALVIVVILINKIVLVSKERKENSKSLFDIFDKTYNDIEDSKTKVDEEYQKQLEKHNIDSFNSPLELYSGTTIRSNVPNNIDNIISSNKKNSDHIITLCYQNTCTEDENEMRTIKKNFTEKIPTSDPNWFEKTTQYYDIILDYDEAGYVNKITIE
;
A
#
# COMPACT_ATOMS: atom_id res chain seq x y z
N MET A 1 94.31 -32.40 32.37
CA MET A 1 94.95 -31.25 31.70
C MET A 1 93.86 -30.61 30.83
N LYS A 2 93.49 -29.34 31.09
CA LYS A 2 92.40 -28.61 30.39
C LYS A 2 92.99 -27.93 29.15
N GLU A 3 92.41 -28.15 27.98
CA GLU A 3 92.69 -27.36 26.78
C GLU A 3 91.43 -26.56 26.44
N LYS A 4 91.55 -25.22 26.54
CA LYS A 4 90.53 -24.27 26.08
C LYS A 4 90.76 -24.05 24.58
N ILE A 5 89.73 -24.26 23.77
CA ILE A 5 89.71 -23.79 22.38
C ILE A 5 88.76 -22.60 22.34
N ASP A 6 89.34 -21.40 22.35
CA ASP A 6 88.62 -20.15 22.14
C ASP A 6 88.41 -19.97 20.63
N ASN A 7 87.20 -20.26 20.14
CA ASN A 7 86.80 -19.96 18.76
C ASN A 7 86.14 -18.58 18.70
N GLU A 8 86.96 -17.54 18.51
CA GLU A 8 86.48 -16.21 18.13
C GLU A 8 85.89 -16.25 16.70
N PHE A 9 84.56 -16.32 16.58
CA PHE A 9 83.87 -16.11 15.30
C PHE A 9 83.85 -14.61 14.97
N LYS A 10 84.80 -14.14 14.14
CA LYS A 10 84.72 -12.79 13.55
C LYS A 10 83.63 -12.75 12.47
N PRO A 11 82.59 -11.89 12.59
CA PRO A 11 81.52 -11.82 11.59
C PRO A 11 82.04 -11.19 10.28
N ARG A 12 81.86 -11.89 9.16
CA ARG A 12 82.26 -11.40 7.83
C ARG A 12 81.21 -10.37 7.35
N THR A 13 81.47 -9.08 7.60
CA THR A 13 80.59 -7.95 7.30
C THR A 13 80.08 -7.88 5.85
N TRP A 14 80.84 -8.41 4.88
CA TRP A 14 80.42 -8.49 3.47
C TRP A 14 79.18 -9.37 3.22
N LEU A 15 78.95 -10.36 4.09
CA LEU A 15 77.89 -11.35 3.95
C LEU A 15 76.54 -10.76 4.40
N LEU A 16 76.58 -9.84 5.36
CA LEU A 16 75.43 -9.03 5.77
C LEU A 16 74.95 -8.14 4.63
N GLY A 17 75.87 -7.53 3.87
CA GLY A 17 75.54 -6.67 2.73
C GLY A 17 74.80 -7.41 1.62
N ILE A 18 75.22 -8.64 1.31
CA ILE A 18 74.58 -9.49 0.30
C ILE A 18 73.17 -9.91 0.74
N LEU A 19 72.99 -10.28 2.02
CA LEU A 19 71.67 -10.64 2.57
C LEU A 19 70.68 -9.48 2.51
N ILE A 20 71.12 -8.25 2.81
CA ILE A 20 70.27 -7.06 2.74
C ILE A 20 69.85 -6.77 1.29
N PHE A 21 70.76 -6.93 0.32
CA PHE A 21 70.44 -6.73 -1.09
C PHE A 21 69.39 -7.72 -1.61
N ILE A 22 69.50 -8.99 -1.25
CA ILE A 22 68.51 -10.02 -1.61
C ILE A 22 67.13 -9.69 -1.02
N ALA A 23 67.08 -9.23 0.22
CA ALA A 23 65.83 -8.82 0.86
C ALA A 23 65.16 -7.64 0.11
N LEU A 24 65.94 -6.64 -0.34
CA LEU A 24 65.42 -5.50 -1.09
C LEU A 24 64.83 -5.91 -2.45
N VAL A 25 65.48 -6.84 -3.18
CA VAL A 25 64.97 -7.34 -4.46
C VAL A 25 63.63 -8.06 -4.28
N ILE A 26 63.49 -8.87 -3.23
CA ILE A 26 62.23 -9.56 -2.92
C ILE A 26 61.11 -8.56 -2.61
N VAL A 27 61.40 -7.49 -1.87
CA VAL A 27 60.42 -6.43 -1.54
C VAL A 27 59.92 -5.72 -2.81
N VAL A 28 60.82 -5.39 -3.75
CA VAL A 28 60.44 -4.73 -5.01
C VAL A 28 59.55 -5.63 -5.88
N ILE A 29 59.85 -6.93 -5.97
CA ILE A 29 59.03 -7.90 -6.70
C ILE A 29 57.63 -8.02 -6.09
N LEU A 30 57.52 -8.04 -4.76
CA LEU A 30 56.24 -8.10 -4.06
C LEU A 30 55.42 -6.81 -4.25
N ILE A 31 56.05 -5.64 -4.20
CA ILE A 31 55.38 -4.36 -4.44
C ILE A 31 54.83 -4.27 -5.88
N ASN A 32 55.61 -4.67 -6.89
CA ASN A 32 55.16 -4.66 -8.28
C ASN A 32 53.96 -5.58 -8.53
N LYS A 33 53.90 -6.75 -7.87
CA LYS A 33 52.73 -7.63 -7.92
C LYS A 33 51.48 -7.01 -7.28
N ILE A 34 51.63 -6.32 -6.14
CA ILE A 34 50.51 -5.67 -5.44
C ILE A 34 49.94 -4.49 -6.25
N VAL A 35 50.81 -3.69 -6.89
CA VAL A 35 50.38 -2.53 -7.68
C VAL A 35 49.58 -2.95 -8.92
N LEU A 36 50.02 -3.98 -9.65
CA LEU A 36 49.29 -4.52 -10.80
C LEU A 36 47.89 -5.06 -10.41
N VAL A 37 47.81 -5.81 -9.31
CA VAL A 37 46.55 -6.36 -8.79
C VAL A 37 45.60 -5.27 -8.24
N SER A 38 46.13 -4.13 -7.78
CA SER A 38 45.32 -3.02 -7.30
C SER A 38 44.67 -2.20 -8.43
N LYS A 39 45.30 -2.16 -9.61
CA LYS A 39 44.80 -1.39 -10.76
C LYS A 39 43.63 -2.09 -11.45
N GLU A 40 43.70 -3.41 -11.63
CA GLU A 40 42.60 -4.23 -12.18
C GLU A 40 41.37 -4.29 -11.24
N ARG A 41 41.58 -4.26 -9.91
CA ARG A 41 40.46 -4.18 -8.94
C ARG A 41 39.70 -2.86 -8.98
N LYS A 42 40.32 -1.77 -9.44
CA LYS A 42 39.71 -0.43 -9.43
C LYS A 42 38.74 -0.21 -10.60
N GLU A 43 38.93 -0.90 -11.71
CA GLU A 43 38.02 -0.85 -12.87
C GLU A 43 36.83 -1.80 -12.68
N ASN A 44 37.07 -3.02 -12.19
CA ASN A 44 35.99 -3.97 -11.88
C ASN A 44 35.10 -3.53 -10.70
N SER A 45 35.63 -2.80 -9.71
CA SER A 45 34.81 -2.31 -8.60
C SER A 45 33.80 -1.24 -9.03
N LYS A 46 34.18 -0.30 -9.91
CA LYS A 46 33.24 0.69 -10.45
C LYS A 46 32.08 0.04 -11.22
N SER A 47 32.39 -0.93 -12.08
CA SER A 47 31.37 -1.70 -12.80
C SER A 47 30.44 -2.47 -11.86
N LEU A 48 30.92 -2.99 -10.73
CA LEU A 48 30.09 -3.67 -9.76
C LEU A 48 29.20 -2.67 -8.99
N PHE A 49 29.73 -1.54 -8.54
CA PHE A 49 28.94 -0.49 -7.88
C PHE A 49 27.82 0.04 -8.79
N ASP A 50 28.08 0.26 -10.08
CA ASP A 50 27.05 0.70 -11.02
C ASP A 50 25.95 -0.35 -11.23
N ILE A 51 26.29 -1.65 -11.22
CA ILE A 51 25.32 -2.75 -11.30
C ILE A 51 24.51 -2.83 -9.99
N PHE A 52 25.17 -2.69 -8.84
CA PHE A 52 24.50 -2.67 -7.53
C PHE A 52 23.55 -1.47 -7.39
N ASP A 53 23.98 -0.27 -7.75
CA ASP A 53 23.15 0.94 -7.72
C ASP A 53 21.95 0.80 -8.66
N LYS A 54 22.17 0.30 -9.88
CA LYS A 54 21.06 0.06 -10.82
C LYS A 54 20.07 -0.97 -10.27
N THR A 55 20.57 -2.05 -9.67
CA THR A 55 19.73 -3.12 -9.09
C THR A 55 18.99 -2.63 -7.85
N TYR A 56 19.63 -1.80 -7.02
CA TYR A 56 19.02 -1.21 -5.82
C TYR A 56 17.90 -0.23 -6.21
N ASN A 57 18.14 0.66 -7.17
CA ASN A 57 17.14 1.58 -7.68
C ASN A 57 15.97 0.84 -8.35
N ASP A 58 16.23 -0.22 -9.13
CA ASP A 58 15.17 -1.06 -9.73
C ASP A 58 14.35 -1.81 -8.65
N ILE A 59 14.97 -2.22 -7.54
CA ILE A 59 14.29 -2.85 -6.40
C ILE A 59 13.48 -1.82 -5.59
N GLU A 60 13.99 -0.61 -5.42
CA GLU A 60 13.30 0.47 -4.72
C GLU A 60 12.09 0.95 -5.54
N ASP A 61 12.26 1.21 -6.84
CA ASP A 61 11.17 1.56 -7.75
C ASP A 61 10.09 0.47 -7.84
N SER A 62 10.48 -0.81 -7.81
CA SER A 62 9.52 -1.91 -7.81
C SER A 62 8.78 -2.05 -6.48
N LYS A 63 9.45 -1.80 -5.34
CA LYS A 63 8.77 -1.72 -4.03
C LYS A 63 7.78 -0.56 -3.99
N THR A 64 8.16 0.63 -4.45
CA THR A 64 7.28 1.80 -4.48
C THR A 64 6.05 1.54 -5.36
N LYS A 65 6.21 0.92 -6.54
CA LYS A 65 5.09 0.56 -7.41
C LYS A 65 4.16 -0.49 -6.79
N VAL A 66 4.73 -1.50 -6.11
CA VAL A 66 3.95 -2.52 -5.40
C VAL A 66 3.19 -1.91 -4.22
N ASP A 67 3.82 -1.02 -3.46
CA ASP A 67 3.17 -0.32 -2.35
C ASP A 67 2.06 0.61 -2.86
N GLU A 68 2.29 1.38 -3.93
CA GLU A 68 1.27 2.22 -4.56
C GLU A 68 0.09 1.41 -5.11
N GLU A 69 0.36 0.29 -5.78
CA GLU A 69 -0.68 -0.59 -6.30
C GLU A 69 -1.48 -1.24 -5.17
N TYR A 70 -0.81 -1.63 -4.08
CA TYR A 70 -1.45 -2.16 -2.89
C TYR A 70 -2.34 -1.12 -2.20
N GLN A 71 -1.86 0.12 -2.05
CA GLN A 71 -2.67 1.21 -1.50
C GLN A 71 -3.90 1.49 -2.38
N LYS A 72 -3.75 1.52 -3.70
CA LYS A 72 -4.89 1.67 -4.63
C LYS A 72 -5.91 0.53 -4.49
N GLN A 73 -5.45 -0.71 -4.30
CA GLN A 73 -6.33 -1.84 -4.07
C GLN A 73 -7.04 -1.74 -2.72
N LEU A 74 -6.37 -1.28 -1.68
CA LEU A 74 -6.97 -1.03 -0.37
C LEU A 74 -8.02 0.07 -0.42
N GLU A 75 -7.73 1.20 -1.07
CA GLU A 75 -8.69 2.29 -1.27
C GLU A 75 -9.92 1.80 -2.02
N LYS A 76 -9.72 1.10 -3.14
CA LYS A 76 -10.82 0.51 -3.89
C LYS A 76 -11.63 -0.46 -3.04
N HIS A 77 -10.97 -1.33 -2.28
CA HIS A 77 -11.66 -2.27 -1.39
C HIS A 77 -12.49 -1.53 -0.32
N ASN A 78 -11.98 -0.42 0.23
CA ASN A 78 -12.71 0.37 1.22
C ASN A 78 -13.94 1.03 0.60
N ILE A 79 -13.81 1.60 -0.60
CA ILE A 79 -14.93 2.16 -1.36
C ILE A 79 -15.96 1.06 -1.67
N ASP A 80 -15.54 -0.06 -2.25
CA ASP A 80 -16.41 -1.19 -2.58
C ASP A 80 -17.12 -1.72 -1.33
N SER A 81 -16.40 -1.85 -0.21
CA SER A 81 -16.96 -2.31 1.06
C SER A 81 -17.98 -1.32 1.66
N PHE A 82 -17.79 -0.01 1.45
CA PHE A 82 -18.75 1.01 1.88
C PHE A 82 -19.98 1.03 0.98
N ASN A 83 -19.79 1.00 -0.35
CA ASN A 83 -20.85 1.14 -1.34
C ASN A 83 -21.72 -0.12 -1.47
N SER A 84 -21.13 -1.32 -1.34
CA SER A 84 -21.81 -2.59 -1.66
C SER A 84 -23.19 -2.78 -0.99
N PRO A 85 -23.38 -2.51 0.32
CA PRO A 85 -24.70 -2.62 0.95
C PRO A 85 -25.74 -1.65 0.40
N LEU A 86 -25.31 -0.50 -0.13
CA LEU A 86 -26.18 0.55 -0.67
C LEU A 86 -26.57 0.21 -2.12
N GLU A 87 -25.60 -0.27 -2.90
CA GLU A 87 -25.77 -0.68 -4.31
C GLU A 87 -26.69 -1.88 -4.49
N LEU A 88 -26.81 -2.76 -3.48
CA LEU A 88 -27.71 -3.92 -3.51
C LEU A 88 -29.17 -3.56 -3.86
N TYR A 89 -29.62 -2.37 -3.47
CA TYR A 89 -30.98 -1.90 -3.69
C TYR A 89 -31.09 -0.84 -4.78
N SER A 90 -30.01 -0.55 -5.50
CA SER A 90 -29.99 0.43 -6.58
C SER A 90 -30.93 0.03 -7.74
N GLY A 91 -31.46 1.03 -8.44
CA GLY A 91 -32.43 0.85 -9.52
C GLY A 91 -33.86 0.61 -9.01
N THR A 92 -34.70 0.04 -9.87
CA THR A 92 -36.12 -0.13 -9.60
C THR A 92 -36.38 -1.25 -8.60
N THR A 93 -37.04 -0.94 -7.49
CA THR A 93 -37.35 -1.88 -6.41
C THR A 93 -38.82 -1.76 -5.98
N ILE A 94 -39.35 -2.82 -5.35
CA ILE A 94 -40.70 -2.79 -4.80
C ILE A 94 -40.75 -1.99 -3.49
N ARG A 95 -41.89 -1.35 -3.20
CA ARG A 95 -42.12 -0.56 -1.97
C ARG A 95 -41.62 -1.23 -0.68
N SER A 96 -41.77 -2.55 -0.55
CA SER A 96 -41.37 -3.28 0.66
C SER A 96 -39.86 -3.37 0.88
N ASN A 97 -39.04 -3.09 -0.13
CA ASN A 97 -37.58 -3.13 -0.03
C ASN A 97 -36.97 -1.78 0.36
N VAL A 98 -37.68 -0.67 0.10
CA VAL A 98 -37.23 0.69 0.43
C VAL A 98 -36.85 0.85 1.92
N PRO A 99 -37.61 0.29 2.90
CA PRO A 99 -37.21 0.36 4.31
C PRO A 99 -35.83 -0.26 4.60
N ASN A 100 -35.45 -1.34 3.91
CA ASN A 100 -34.15 -2.00 4.10
C ASN A 100 -33.02 -1.14 3.52
N ASN A 101 -33.26 -0.47 2.40
CA ASN A 101 -32.31 0.50 1.86
C ASN A 101 -32.09 1.67 2.84
N ILE A 102 -33.17 2.23 3.42
CA ILE A 102 -33.04 3.28 4.44
C ILE A 102 -32.30 2.80 5.69
N ASP A 103 -32.53 1.55 6.13
CA ASP A 103 -31.77 0.97 7.25
C ASP A 103 -30.27 0.83 6.95
N ASN A 104 -29.90 0.53 5.70
CA ASN A 104 -28.51 0.48 5.27
C ASN A 104 -27.86 1.88 5.29
N ILE A 105 -28.59 2.92 4.88
CA ILE A 105 -28.13 4.31 4.97
C ILE A 105 -27.85 4.68 6.43
N ILE A 106 -28.83 4.51 7.31
CA ILE A 106 -28.69 4.82 8.74
C ILE A 106 -27.53 4.02 9.36
N SER A 107 -27.41 2.75 9.01
CA SER A 107 -26.33 1.90 9.52
C SER A 107 -24.96 2.32 9.02
N SER A 108 -24.85 2.80 7.77
CA SER A 108 -23.60 3.33 7.22
C SER A 108 -23.22 4.64 7.92
N ASN A 109 -24.14 5.61 8.03
CA ASN A 109 -23.87 6.90 8.69
C ASN A 109 -23.44 6.75 10.15
N LYS A 110 -23.91 5.71 10.85
CA LYS A 110 -23.46 5.38 12.21
C LYS A 110 -22.05 4.80 12.29
N LYS A 111 -21.65 4.02 11.29
CA LYS A 111 -20.35 3.33 11.25
C LYS A 111 -19.26 4.22 10.68
N ASN A 112 -19.61 5.09 9.74
CA ASN A 112 -18.70 5.87 8.91
C ASN A 112 -19.04 7.37 9.05
N SER A 113 -18.63 7.98 10.17
CA SER A 113 -18.95 9.39 10.46
C SER A 113 -18.26 10.40 9.53
N ASP A 114 -17.25 9.95 8.79
CA ASP A 114 -16.49 10.67 7.77
C ASP A 114 -17.16 10.64 6.39
N HIS A 115 -18.04 9.67 6.14
CA HIS A 115 -18.78 9.51 4.89
C HIS A 115 -20.29 9.42 5.18
N ILE A 116 -20.89 10.58 5.43
CA ILE A 116 -22.33 10.71 5.69
C ILE A 116 -23.10 10.73 4.37
N ILE A 117 -24.14 9.89 4.30
CA ILE A 117 -25.03 9.79 3.15
C ILE A 117 -26.28 10.65 3.41
N THR A 118 -26.59 11.53 2.47
CA THR A 118 -27.86 12.26 2.41
C THR A 118 -28.96 11.37 1.80
N LEU A 119 -30.10 11.24 2.47
CA LEU A 119 -31.31 10.60 1.92
C LEU A 119 -32.25 11.66 1.36
N CYS A 120 -32.59 11.56 0.07
CA CYS A 120 -33.61 12.37 -0.58
C CYS A 120 -34.85 11.54 -0.93
N TYR A 121 -36.03 12.03 -0.56
CA TYR A 121 -37.32 11.48 -0.94
C TYR A 121 -38.31 12.62 -1.17
N GLN A 122 -38.95 12.62 -2.34
CA GLN A 122 -39.82 13.73 -2.77
C GLN A 122 -39.07 15.08 -2.67
N ASN A 123 -39.58 16.02 -1.88
CA ASN A 123 -39.00 17.36 -1.71
C ASN A 123 -38.14 17.48 -0.44
N THR A 124 -37.80 16.36 0.21
CA THR A 124 -37.04 16.35 1.47
C THR A 124 -35.71 15.64 1.27
N CYS A 125 -34.61 16.29 1.65
CA CYS A 125 -33.29 15.68 1.75
C CYS A 125 -32.78 15.85 3.18
N THR A 126 -32.22 14.79 3.75
CA THR A 126 -31.80 14.79 5.16
C THR A 126 -30.63 13.86 5.43
N GLU A 127 -29.81 14.25 6.41
CA GLU A 127 -28.77 13.42 7.02
C GLU A 127 -29.16 12.98 8.45
N ASP A 128 -30.27 13.50 8.98
CA ASP A 128 -30.74 13.22 10.34
C ASP A 128 -31.42 11.85 10.43
N GLU A 129 -30.98 11.06 11.40
CA GLU A 129 -31.50 9.70 11.60
C GLU A 129 -33.01 9.69 11.90
N ASN A 130 -33.54 10.65 12.66
CA ASN A 130 -34.95 10.68 13.01
C ASN A 130 -35.83 11.06 11.82
N GLU A 131 -35.36 11.96 10.97
CA GLU A 131 -36.01 12.30 9.71
C GLU A 131 -35.98 11.11 8.74
N MET A 132 -34.85 10.41 8.60
CA MET A 132 -34.78 9.16 7.82
C MET A 132 -35.76 8.11 8.33
N ARG A 133 -35.87 7.94 9.65
CA ARG A 133 -36.85 7.04 10.28
C ARG A 133 -38.29 7.47 10.01
N THR A 134 -38.54 8.76 9.87
CA THR A 134 -39.86 9.30 9.51
C THR A 134 -40.19 8.98 8.05
N ILE A 135 -39.25 9.19 7.13
CA ILE A 135 -39.39 8.79 5.72
C ILE A 135 -39.65 7.28 5.63
N LYS A 136 -38.87 6.45 6.35
CA LYS A 136 -39.05 4.99 6.39
C LYS A 136 -40.47 4.57 6.75
N LYS A 137 -41.14 5.28 7.68
CA LYS A 137 -42.50 4.94 8.10
C LYS A 137 -43.50 4.97 6.94
N ASN A 138 -43.34 5.88 5.99
CA ASN A 138 -44.18 5.99 4.79
C ASN A 138 -44.21 4.70 3.95
N PHE A 139 -43.16 3.87 4.06
CA PHE A 139 -43.03 2.60 3.36
C PHE A 139 -43.41 1.38 4.22
N THR A 140 -43.50 1.54 5.54
CA THR A 140 -43.89 0.46 6.47
C THR A 140 -45.36 0.53 6.91
N GLU A 141 -45.97 1.71 6.82
CA GLU A 141 -47.37 1.89 7.21
C GLU A 141 -48.28 0.99 6.36
N LYS A 142 -49.18 0.29 7.05
CA LYS A 142 -50.14 -0.63 6.45
C LYS A 142 -51.20 0.18 5.73
N ILE A 143 -51.29 -0.02 4.42
CA ILE A 143 -52.35 0.59 3.61
C ILE A 143 -53.64 -0.20 3.84
N PRO A 144 -54.73 0.43 4.34
CA PRO A 144 -55.99 -0.27 4.58
C PRO A 144 -56.59 -0.78 3.27
N THR A 145 -57.13 -2.00 3.26
CA THR A 145 -57.83 -2.56 2.09
C THR A 145 -59.13 -1.82 1.74
N SER A 146 -59.59 -0.93 2.62
CA SER A 146 -60.69 0.00 2.36
C SER A 146 -60.28 1.21 1.51
N ASP A 147 -58.99 1.49 1.34
CA ASP A 147 -58.51 2.50 0.40
C ASP A 147 -58.75 1.98 -1.03
N PRO A 148 -59.49 2.68 -1.91
CA PRO A 148 -59.77 2.19 -3.26
C PRO A 148 -58.50 1.92 -4.10
N ASN A 149 -57.38 2.56 -3.76
CA ASN A 149 -56.09 2.40 -4.44
C ASN A 149 -55.10 1.56 -3.62
N TRP A 150 -55.57 0.78 -2.63
CA TRP A 150 -54.69 0.01 -1.74
C TRP A 150 -53.73 -0.89 -2.52
N PHE A 151 -54.23 -1.58 -3.55
CA PHE A 151 -53.44 -2.52 -4.35
C PHE A 151 -52.28 -1.80 -5.03
N GLU A 152 -52.57 -0.77 -5.81
CA GLU A 152 -51.59 0.05 -6.52
C GLU A 152 -50.53 0.63 -5.56
N LYS A 153 -50.95 1.20 -4.43
CA LYS A 153 -50.02 1.75 -3.43
C LYS A 153 -49.14 0.68 -2.78
N THR A 154 -49.66 -0.53 -2.58
CA THR A 154 -48.87 -1.66 -2.02
C THR A 154 -47.92 -2.28 -3.03
N THR A 155 -48.23 -2.21 -4.33
CA THR A 155 -47.42 -2.77 -5.42
C THR A 155 -46.59 -1.71 -6.15
N GLN A 156 -46.53 -0.49 -5.63
CA GLN A 156 -45.76 0.59 -6.22
C GLN A 156 -44.27 0.25 -6.24
N TYR A 157 -43.63 0.59 -7.36
CA TYR A 157 -42.19 0.51 -7.55
C TYR A 157 -41.58 1.89 -7.31
N TYR A 158 -40.33 1.88 -6.84
CA TYR A 158 -39.53 3.06 -6.58
C TYR A 158 -38.16 2.89 -7.22
N ASP A 159 -37.60 3.96 -7.74
CA ASP A 159 -36.23 4.01 -8.23
C ASP A 159 -35.29 4.50 -7.13
N ILE A 160 -34.24 3.72 -6.87
CA ILE A 160 -33.18 4.06 -5.93
C ILE A 160 -31.97 4.53 -6.72
N ILE A 161 -31.72 5.83 -6.70
CA ILE A 161 -30.66 6.49 -7.45
C ILE A 161 -29.51 6.80 -6.49
N LEU A 162 -28.29 6.41 -6.88
CA LEU A 162 -27.08 6.64 -6.11
C LEU A 162 -26.26 7.74 -6.77
N ASP A 163 -25.86 8.72 -5.98
CA ASP A 163 -24.85 9.71 -6.34
C ASP A 163 -23.57 9.46 -5.54
N TYR A 164 -22.44 9.74 -6.16
CA TYR A 164 -21.11 9.46 -5.64
C TYR A 164 -20.32 10.77 -5.50
N ASP A 165 -19.49 10.86 -4.47
CA ASP A 165 -18.53 11.94 -4.31
C ASP A 165 -17.31 11.79 -5.24
N GLU A 166 -16.39 12.75 -5.18
CA GLU A 166 -15.16 12.74 -5.99
C GLU A 166 -14.24 11.54 -5.69
N ALA A 167 -14.33 10.97 -4.48
CA ALA A 167 -13.56 9.81 -4.05
C ALA A 167 -14.25 8.48 -4.42
N GLY A 168 -15.48 8.52 -4.95
CA GLY A 168 -16.25 7.35 -5.37
C GLY A 168 -17.09 6.72 -4.26
N TYR A 169 -17.25 7.38 -3.11
CA TYR A 169 -18.18 6.94 -2.06
C TYR A 169 -19.58 7.42 -2.37
N VAL A 170 -20.59 6.58 -2.14
CA VAL A 170 -21.99 7.01 -2.16
C VAL A 170 -22.18 8.10 -1.10
N ASN A 171 -22.61 9.29 -1.52
CA ASN A 171 -22.82 10.43 -0.62
C ASN A 171 -24.28 10.89 -0.60
N LYS A 172 -25.10 10.48 -1.57
CA LYS A 172 -26.53 10.79 -1.61
C LYS A 172 -27.31 9.65 -2.27
N ILE A 173 -28.46 9.33 -1.69
CA ILE A 173 -29.41 8.36 -2.23
C ILE A 173 -30.75 9.05 -2.42
N THR A 174 -31.31 8.97 -3.63
CA THR A 174 -32.62 9.51 -3.97
C THR A 174 -33.61 8.38 -4.20
N ILE A 175 -34.78 8.47 -3.59
CA ILE A 175 -35.91 7.55 -3.78
C ILE A 175 -36.99 8.29 -4.58
N GLU A 176 -37.34 7.77 -5.76
CA GLU A 176 -38.36 8.34 -6.67
C GLU A 176 -39.49 7.34 -6.98
#